data_AF-A0A8T1VG56-F1
#
_entry.id   AF-A0A8T1VG56-F1
#
_cell.length_a   1.000
_cell.length_b   1.000
_cell.length_c   1.000
_cell.angle_alpha   90.00
_cell.angle_beta   90.00
_cell.angle_gamma   90.00
#
_symmetry.space_group_name_H-M   'P 1'
#
loop_
_entity.id
_entity.type
_entity.pdbx_description
1 polymer ?
#
loop_
_entity_poly.entity_id
_entity_poly.type
_entity_poly.pdbx_seq_one_letter_code
_entity_poly.pdbx_strand_id
1 'polypeptide(L)'
;MATRGWERDEDLAQRDDPGASTVAVDGAPASQDVGEGAGNAAAPVVPQKRRRNLLRESHLVSAEGLKKVHRTFPYQVSADVSGREAQALASLVKMYKQWAFDLYPGLNLEDFVERAETLGKGHQVQGLVTELREKERIKAVSRREEEEESDSDGEEAML
;
A
#
# COMPACT_ATOMS: atom_id res chain seq x y z
N MET A 1 -1.68 -16.86 48.26
CA MET A 1 -1.94 -17.74 47.09
C MET A 1 -1.02 -17.30 45.96
N ALA A 2 -0.18 -18.25 45.53
CA ALA A 2 0.68 -18.33 44.33
C ALA A 2 1.30 -17.05 43.71
N THR A 3 2.60 -16.90 43.97
CA THR A 3 3.65 -16.39 43.07
C THR A 3 3.92 -17.36 41.91
N ARG A 4 4.29 -16.86 40.72
CA ARG A 4 5.09 -17.50 39.62
C ARG A 4 5.07 -16.52 38.42
N GLY A 5 6.15 -15.91 37.92
CA GLY A 5 7.58 -16.22 37.99
C GLY A 5 7.99 -17.05 36.77
N TRP A 6 8.42 -16.38 35.68
CA TRP A 6 9.17 -16.87 34.51
C TRP A 6 9.62 -15.60 33.74
N GLU A 7 10.71 -14.91 34.09
CA GLU A 7 12.12 -15.27 33.93
C GLU A 7 12.52 -15.79 32.53
N ARG A 8 13.63 -15.22 32.10
CA ARG A 8 14.32 -15.25 30.81
C ARG A 8 15.25 -16.48 30.78
N ASP A 9 15.31 -17.15 29.63
CA ASP A 9 16.41 -17.98 29.12
C ASP A 9 16.29 -17.81 27.59
N GLU A 10 17.18 -17.16 26.82
CA GLU A 10 18.61 -17.38 26.59
C GLU A 10 18.97 -18.84 26.28
N ASP A 11 19.80 -19.00 25.24
CA ASP A 11 20.44 -20.23 24.76
C ASP A 11 19.61 -21.32 24.06
N LEU A 12 19.48 -21.18 22.73
CA LEU A 12 19.80 -22.28 21.79
C LEU A 12 20.42 -21.71 20.51
N ALA A 13 21.63 -21.19 20.63
CA ALA A 13 22.58 -21.32 19.53
C ALA A 13 23.04 -22.80 19.44
N GLN A 14 23.53 -23.18 18.25
CA GLN A 14 24.40 -24.34 17.96
C GLN A 14 23.73 -25.54 17.26
N ARG A 15 23.80 -25.59 15.93
CA ARG A 15 24.73 -26.47 15.18
C ARG A 15 24.47 -26.49 13.66
N ASP A 16 25.42 -25.90 12.96
CA ASP A 16 26.10 -26.31 11.72
C ASP A 16 25.55 -27.50 10.87
N ASP A 17 25.13 -27.15 9.64
CA ASP A 17 25.71 -27.53 8.34
C ASP A 17 25.60 -28.98 7.76
N PRO A 18 25.92 -29.23 6.46
CA PRO A 18 24.96 -29.71 5.46
C PRO A 18 25.28 -31.10 4.89
N GLY A 19 24.28 -31.81 4.39
CA GLY A 19 24.43 -33.17 3.85
C GLY A 19 23.82 -33.33 2.47
N ALA A 20 24.63 -33.12 1.43
CA ALA A 20 24.37 -33.60 0.09
C ALA A 20 24.18 -35.13 0.08
N SER A 21 23.19 -35.63 -0.65
CA SER A 21 23.23 -37.01 -1.13
C SER A 21 22.67 -37.08 -2.54
N THR A 22 23.62 -37.32 -3.43
CA THR A 22 23.52 -37.70 -4.83
C THR A 22 22.76 -39.02 -5.01
N VAL A 23 21.93 -39.10 -6.05
CA VAL A 23 21.70 -40.36 -6.76
C VAL A 23 21.56 -40.08 -8.25
N ALA A 24 22.54 -40.56 -9.02
CA ALA A 24 22.45 -40.87 -10.45
C ALA A 24 21.37 -41.98 -10.66
N VAL A 25 20.77 -42.23 -11.82
CA VAL A 25 21.28 -42.73 -13.12
C VAL A 25 20.05 -42.79 -14.06
N ASP A 26 20.09 -42.23 -15.28
CA ASP A 26 20.42 -42.88 -16.57
C ASP A 26 19.16 -43.30 -17.37
N GLY A 27 19.25 -43.32 -18.70
CA GLY A 27 18.30 -44.01 -19.56
C GLY A 27 17.49 -43.18 -20.57
N ALA A 28 18.15 -42.64 -21.61
CA ALA A 28 17.50 -42.52 -22.91
C ALA A 28 17.44 -43.91 -23.59
N PRO A 29 16.37 -44.22 -24.35
CA PRO A 29 16.62 -44.41 -25.78
C PRO A 29 15.51 -43.87 -26.69
N ALA A 30 15.91 -43.63 -27.94
CA ALA A 30 15.10 -43.19 -29.07
C ALA A 30 14.10 -44.26 -29.56
N SER A 31 12.98 -43.80 -30.16
CA SER A 31 12.33 -44.43 -31.32
C SER A 31 11.29 -43.49 -31.94
N GLN A 32 11.37 -43.34 -33.26
CA GLN A 32 10.36 -42.73 -34.12
C GLN A 32 9.11 -43.62 -34.19
N ASP A 33 7.93 -43.01 -34.30
CA ASP A 33 6.84 -43.57 -35.11
C ASP A 33 5.93 -42.45 -35.64
N VAL A 34 5.61 -42.55 -36.92
CA VAL A 34 4.74 -41.65 -37.68
C VAL A 34 3.33 -42.23 -37.62
N GLY A 35 2.37 -41.47 -37.09
CA GLY A 35 0.97 -41.87 -37.07
C GLY A 35 0.05 -40.65 -37.11
N GLU A 36 -0.42 -40.30 -38.31
CA GLU A 36 -1.61 -39.47 -38.51
C GLU A 36 -2.82 -40.16 -37.88
N GLY A 37 -3.45 -39.50 -36.92
CA GLY A 37 -4.68 -39.94 -36.30
C GLY A 37 -5.41 -38.74 -35.70
N ALA A 38 -6.46 -38.30 -36.40
CA ALA A 38 -7.39 -37.28 -35.93
C ALA A 38 -7.95 -37.67 -34.55
N GLY A 39 -7.50 -36.97 -33.51
CA GLY A 39 -7.99 -37.10 -32.15
C GLY A 39 -7.99 -35.74 -31.50
N ASN A 40 -9.17 -35.20 -31.26
CA ASN A 40 -9.42 -33.97 -30.53
C ASN A 40 -8.90 -34.10 -29.09
N ALA A 41 -7.60 -33.87 -28.88
CA ALA A 41 -6.96 -33.90 -27.59
C ALA A 41 -7.07 -32.51 -26.96
N ALA A 42 -8.04 -32.38 -26.04
CA ALA A 42 -8.13 -31.24 -25.14
C ALA A 42 -6.79 -31.06 -24.43
N ALA A 43 -6.07 -30.00 -24.81
CA ALA A 43 -4.83 -29.62 -24.18
C ALA A 43 -5.06 -29.42 -22.66
N PRO A 44 -4.14 -29.90 -21.79
CA PRO A 44 -4.26 -29.67 -20.36
C PRO A 44 -4.19 -28.17 -20.10
N VAL A 45 -5.31 -27.58 -19.68
CA VAL A 45 -5.36 -26.21 -19.19
C VAL A 45 -4.50 -26.14 -17.94
N VAL A 46 -3.25 -25.73 -18.10
CA VAL A 46 -2.34 -25.46 -16.98
C VAL A 46 -3.06 -24.45 -16.09
N PRO A 47 -3.40 -24.79 -14.83
CA PRO A 47 -4.13 -23.86 -13.98
C PRO A 47 -3.20 -22.67 -13.75
N GLN A 48 -3.49 -21.55 -14.42
CA GLN A 48 -2.77 -20.30 -14.19
C GLN A 48 -2.91 -19.97 -12.71
N LYS A 49 -1.82 -20.16 -11.99
CA LYS A 49 -1.68 -19.85 -10.57
C LYS A 49 -2.12 -18.40 -10.41
N ARG A 50 -3.33 -18.18 -9.86
CA ARG A 50 -3.92 -16.84 -9.71
C ARG A 50 -2.84 -15.96 -9.12
N ARG A 51 -2.40 -14.95 -9.87
CA ARG A 51 -1.40 -14.01 -9.38
C ARG A 51 -1.95 -13.48 -8.08
N ARG A 52 -1.22 -13.71 -6.99
CA ARG A 52 -1.62 -13.22 -5.68
C ARG A 52 -1.73 -11.71 -5.87
N ASN A 53 -2.96 -11.20 -5.80
CA ASN A 53 -3.18 -9.77 -5.75
C ASN A 53 -2.43 -9.32 -4.48
N LEU A 54 -1.34 -8.58 -4.66
CA LEU A 54 -0.58 -8.00 -3.56
C LEU A 54 -0.69 -6.51 -3.74
N LEU A 55 -0.93 -5.80 -2.64
CA LEU A 55 -0.77 -4.36 -2.62
C LEU A 55 0.68 -4.05 -3.04
N ARG A 56 0.81 -3.13 -4.00
CA ARG A 56 2.09 -2.72 -4.61
C ARG A 56 2.18 -1.21 -4.59
N GLU A 57 3.40 -0.70 -4.66
CA GLU A 57 3.69 0.74 -4.74
C GLU A 57 2.90 1.44 -5.86
N SER A 58 2.71 0.76 -7.01
CA SER A 58 1.93 1.28 -8.13
C SER A 58 0.49 1.64 -7.77
N HIS A 59 -0.13 0.92 -6.83
CA HIS A 59 -1.48 1.24 -6.36
C HIS A 59 -1.47 2.54 -5.55
N LEU A 60 -0.49 2.73 -4.65
CA LEU A 60 -0.38 3.94 -3.84
C LEU A 60 -0.05 5.20 -4.67
N VAL A 61 0.75 5.03 -5.72
CA VAL A 61 1.15 6.14 -6.62
C VAL A 61 0.09 6.48 -7.67
N SER A 62 -0.88 5.59 -7.88
CA SER A 62 -1.99 5.79 -8.81
C SER A 62 -2.84 7.02 -8.48
N ALA A 63 -3.64 7.47 -9.45
CA ALA A 63 -4.56 8.59 -9.25
C ALA A 63 -5.56 8.33 -8.10
N GLU A 64 -6.00 7.08 -7.93
CA GLU A 64 -6.90 6.65 -6.87
C GLU A 64 -6.19 6.37 -5.53
N GLY A 65 -4.86 6.38 -5.51
CA GLY A 65 -4.04 6.19 -4.32
C GLY A 65 -3.90 7.45 -3.47
N LEU A 66 -2.66 7.81 -3.12
CA LEU A 66 -2.37 8.94 -2.23
C LEU A 66 -2.82 10.30 -2.80
N LYS A 67 -2.85 10.43 -4.12
CA LYS A 67 -3.33 11.64 -4.81
C LYS A 67 -4.82 11.89 -4.55
N LYS A 68 -5.66 10.85 -4.51
CA LYS A 68 -7.08 10.95 -4.17
C LYS A 68 -7.26 11.42 -2.74
N VAL A 69 -6.56 10.80 -1.80
CA VAL A 69 -6.60 11.16 -0.37
C VAL A 69 -6.27 12.65 -0.19
N HIS A 70 -5.18 13.10 -0.80
CA HIS A 70 -4.76 14.50 -0.77
C HIS A 70 -5.83 15.45 -1.31
N ARG A 71 -6.53 15.09 -2.39
CA ARG A 71 -7.55 15.94 -3.02
C ARG A 71 -8.86 15.96 -2.24
N THR A 72 -9.29 14.85 -1.64
CA THR A 72 -10.68 14.73 -1.14
C THR A 72 -10.80 14.81 0.37
N PHE A 73 -9.82 14.34 1.13
CA PHE A 73 -9.97 14.17 2.58
C PHE A 73 -10.02 15.50 3.36
N PRO A 74 -9.16 16.50 3.06
CA PRO A 74 -9.17 17.77 3.79
C PRO A 74 -10.48 18.54 3.72
N TYR A 75 -11.26 18.35 2.65
CA TYR A 75 -12.53 19.07 2.44
C TYR A 75 -13.75 18.34 3.00
N GLN A 76 -13.61 17.05 3.35
CA GLN A 76 -14.72 16.23 3.84
C GLN A 76 -14.80 16.17 5.37
N VAL A 77 -13.68 16.43 6.06
CA VAL A 77 -13.68 16.62 7.51
C VAL A 77 -13.78 18.11 7.78
N SER A 78 -14.83 18.51 8.50
CA SER A 78 -15.04 19.90 8.90
C SER A 78 -13.82 20.45 9.65
N ALA A 79 -13.40 21.68 9.35
CA ALA A 79 -12.29 22.33 10.05
C ALA A 79 -12.62 22.63 11.52
N ASP A 80 -13.91 22.81 11.84
CA ASP A 80 -14.41 22.98 13.21
C ASP A 80 -15.03 21.67 13.72
N VAL A 81 -14.28 20.98 14.59
CA VAL A 81 -14.65 19.69 15.20
C VAL A 81 -14.91 19.81 16.70
N SER A 82 -14.91 21.03 17.25
CA SER A 82 -15.08 21.26 18.68
C SER A 82 -16.40 20.65 19.18
N GLY A 83 -16.33 19.76 20.17
CA GLY A 83 -17.48 19.05 20.72
C GLY A 83 -18.06 17.92 19.84
N ARG A 84 -17.50 17.65 18.66
CA ARG A 84 -17.88 16.53 17.76
C ARG A 84 -16.70 15.66 17.32
N GLU A 85 -15.60 15.73 18.06
CA GLU A 85 -14.32 15.07 17.73
C GLU A 85 -14.49 13.56 17.47
N ALA A 86 -15.22 12.86 18.33
CA ALA A 86 -15.47 11.42 18.16
C ALA A 86 -16.22 11.11 16.86
N GLN A 87 -17.21 11.94 16.50
CA GLN A 87 -17.98 11.78 15.26
C GLN A 87 -17.11 12.10 14.03
N ALA A 88 -16.28 13.14 14.12
CA ALA A 88 -15.34 13.50 13.07
C ALA A 88 -14.29 12.40 12.85
N LEU A 89 -13.73 11.87 13.93
CA LEU A 89 -12.80 10.73 13.88
C LEU A 89 -13.47 9.50 13.26
N ALA A 90 -14.68 9.16 13.67
CA ALA A 90 -15.44 8.03 13.09
C ALA A 90 -15.66 8.22 11.58
N SER A 91 -15.92 9.45 11.15
CA SER A 91 -16.11 9.80 9.73
C SER A 91 -14.80 9.69 8.95
N LEU A 92 -13.70 10.20 9.50
CA LEU A 92 -12.36 10.10 8.91
C LEU A 92 -11.91 8.64 8.77
N VAL A 93 -12.08 7.83 9.81
CA VAL A 93 -11.77 6.39 9.76
C VAL A 93 -12.61 5.69 8.72
N LYS A 94 -13.92 6.00 8.60
CA LYS A 94 -14.79 5.43 7.57
C LYS A 94 -14.30 5.78 6.16
N MET A 95 -13.85 7.00 5.94
CA MET A 95 -13.29 7.41 4.65
C MET A 95 -12.01 6.65 4.30
N TYR A 96 -11.09 6.47 5.26
CA TYR A 96 -9.90 5.65 5.04
C TYR A 96 -10.23 4.18 4.79
N LYS A 97 -11.23 3.62 5.49
CA LYS A 97 -11.70 2.25 5.23
C LYS A 97 -12.24 2.09 3.80
N GLN A 98 -13.09 3.03 3.36
CA GLN A 98 -13.65 2.98 2.02
C GLN A 98 -12.55 3.14 0.96
N TRP A 99 -11.63 4.09 1.16
CA TRP A 99 -10.52 4.29 0.24
C TRP A 99 -9.60 3.06 0.15
N ALA A 100 -9.27 2.44 1.28
CA ALA A 100 -8.47 1.21 1.29
C ALA A 100 -9.17 0.07 0.54
N PHE A 101 -10.49 -0.08 0.71
CA PHE A 101 -11.30 -1.05 -0.01
C PHE A 101 -11.34 -0.77 -1.52
N ASP A 102 -11.52 0.48 -1.93
CA ASP A 102 -11.51 0.90 -3.34
C ASP A 102 -10.15 0.59 -3.98
N LEU A 103 -9.06 0.79 -3.24
CA LEU A 103 -7.71 0.58 -3.75
C LEU A 103 -7.33 -0.90 -3.83
N TYR A 104 -7.74 -1.67 -2.82
CA TYR A 104 -7.44 -3.09 -2.74
C TYR A 104 -8.52 -3.85 -1.95
N PRO A 105 -9.51 -4.43 -2.66
CA PRO A 105 -10.57 -5.19 -2.00
C PRO A 105 -10.03 -6.51 -1.45
N GLY A 106 -10.42 -6.84 -0.23
CA GLY A 106 -10.02 -8.09 0.45
C GLY A 106 -8.89 -7.95 1.46
N LEU A 107 -8.51 -6.73 1.81
CA LEU A 107 -7.60 -6.44 2.92
C LEU A 107 -8.31 -5.57 3.96
N ASN A 108 -8.15 -5.91 5.24
CA ASN A 108 -8.66 -5.08 6.32
C ASN A 108 -7.85 -3.77 6.41
N LEU A 109 -8.43 -2.73 7.00
CA LEU A 109 -7.74 -1.44 7.12
C LEU A 109 -6.43 -1.56 7.89
N GLU A 110 -6.40 -2.36 8.97
CA GLU A 110 -5.19 -2.55 9.79
C GLU A 110 -4.05 -3.19 8.96
N ASP A 111 -4.31 -4.33 8.32
CA ASP A 111 -3.35 -4.98 7.43
C ASP A 111 -2.95 -4.08 6.23
N PHE A 112 -3.89 -3.27 5.74
CA PHE A 112 -3.62 -2.31 4.67
C PHE A 112 -2.62 -1.25 5.12
N VAL A 113 -2.79 -0.71 6.32
CA VAL A 113 -1.90 0.32 6.88
C VAL A 113 -0.50 -0.25 7.08
N GLU A 114 -0.36 -1.46 7.65
CA GLU A 114 0.95 -2.11 7.81
C GLU A 114 1.65 -2.30 6.47
N ARG A 115 0.93 -2.79 5.45
CA ARG A 115 1.50 -2.92 4.10
C ARG A 115 1.83 -1.57 3.48
N ALA A 116 0.96 -0.57 3.63
CA ALA A 116 1.21 0.77 3.13
C ALA A 116 2.44 1.41 3.77
N GLU A 117 2.70 1.16 5.07
CA GLU A 117 3.91 1.61 5.75
C GLU A 117 5.17 0.99 5.14
N THR A 118 5.15 -0.32 4.87
CA THR A 118 6.29 -1.00 4.23
C THR A 118 6.54 -0.48 2.81
N LEU A 119 5.48 -0.26 2.03
CA LEU A 119 5.55 0.28 0.66
C LEU A 119 5.90 1.77 0.64
N GLY A 120 5.61 2.51 1.72
CA GLY A 120 5.92 3.94 1.86
C GLY A 120 7.41 4.23 1.88
N LYS A 121 8.25 3.22 2.14
CA LYS A 121 9.73 3.30 2.06
C LYS A 121 10.23 3.21 0.62
N GLY A 122 9.38 2.85 -0.35
CA GLY A 122 9.73 2.78 -1.76
C GLY A 122 9.96 4.16 -2.37
N HIS A 123 10.98 4.28 -3.23
CA HIS A 123 11.40 5.56 -3.82
C HIS A 123 10.26 6.27 -4.57
N GLN A 124 9.42 5.53 -5.30
CA GLN A 124 8.29 6.12 -6.03
C GLN A 124 7.26 6.74 -5.09
N VAL A 125 6.97 6.08 -3.97
CA VAL A 125 6.00 6.58 -2.99
C VAL A 125 6.59 7.78 -2.23
N GLN A 126 7.86 7.72 -1.84
CA GLN A 126 8.55 8.85 -1.20
C GLN A 126 8.62 10.07 -2.11
N GLY A 127 8.93 9.89 -3.40
CA GLY A 127 8.93 10.96 -4.39
C GLY A 127 7.56 11.63 -4.50
N LEU A 128 6.49 10.82 -4.60
CA LEU A 128 5.13 11.34 -4.64
C LEU A 128 4.75 12.10 -3.36
N VAL A 129 5.06 11.56 -2.17
CA VAL A 129 4.76 12.23 -0.90
C VAL A 129 5.50 13.56 -0.79
N THR A 130 6.75 13.62 -1.24
CA THR A 130 7.54 14.85 -1.26
C THR A 130 6.93 15.88 -2.20
N GLU A 131 6.52 15.47 -3.41
CA GLU A 131 5.81 16.32 -4.37
C GLU A 131 4.51 16.89 -3.80
N LEU A 132 3.71 16.06 -3.11
CA LEU A 132 2.46 16.49 -2.49
C LEU A 132 2.70 17.50 -1.36
N ARG A 133 3.73 17.29 -0.52
CA ARG A 133 4.12 18.23 0.53
C ARG A 133 4.56 19.57 -0.05
N GLU A 134 5.36 19.54 -1.11
CA GLU A 134 5.82 20.76 -1.77
C GLU A 134 4.66 21.53 -2.40
N LYS A 135 3.69 20.83 -3.00
CA LYS A 135 2.46 21.44 -3.52
C LYS A 135 1.68 22.19 -2.45
N GLU A 136 1.49 21.59 -1.27
CA GLU A 136 0.81 22.29 -0.17
C GLU A 136 1.65 23.43 0.41
N ARG A 137 2.98 23.32 0.43
CA ARG A 137 3.88 24.43 0.83
C ARG A 137 3.70 25.63 -0.11
N ILE A 138 3.75 25.42 -1.42
CA ILE A 138 3.58 26.48 -2.42
C ILE A 138 2.18 27.10 -2.30
N LYS A 139 1.14 26.27 -2.17
CA LYS A 139 -0.25 26.73 -2.00
C LYS A 139 -0.46 27.55 -0.73
N ALA A 140 0.23 27.22 0.37
CA ALA A 140 0.17 28.00 1.59
C ALA A 140 0.84 29.37 1.44
N VAL A 141 1.97 29.44 0.72
CA VAL A 141 2.67 30.70 0.42
C VAL A 141 1.83 31.58 -0.51
N SER A 142 1.31 31.02 -1.60
CA SER A 142 0.47 31.76 -2.55
C SER A 142 -0.82 32.28 -1.91
N ARG A 143 -1.48 31.49 -1.04
CA ARG A 143 -2.65 31.97 -0.30
C ARG A 143 -2.32 33.17 0.59
N ARG A 144 -1.16 33.15 1.24
CA ARG A 144 -0.72 34.25 2.08
C ARG A 144 -0.41 35.51 1.25
N GLU A 145 0.20 35.35 0.08
CA GLU A 145 0.47 36.46 -0.84
C GLU A 145 -0.84 37.08 -1.36
N GLU A 146 -1.84 36.26 -1.71
CA GLU A 146 -3.18 36.73 -2.12
C GLU A 146 -3.92 37.48 -0.99
N GLU A 147 -3.78 37.02 0.27
CA GLU A 147 -4.35 37.68 1.44
C GLU A 147 -3.67 39.04 1.72
N GLU A 148 -2.33 39.12 1.58
CA GLU A 148 -1.54 40.35 1.76
C GLU A 148 -1.81 41.38 0.64
N GLU A 149 -2.02 40.94 -0.61
CA GLU A 149 -2.35 41.81 -1.76
C GLU A 149 -3.79 42.35 -1.66
N SER A 150 -4.74 41.53 -1.18
CA SER A 150 -6.13 41.94 -0.94
C SER A 150 -6.27 42.96 0.19
N ASP A 151 -5.46 42.88 1.25
CA ASP A 151 -5.47 43.86 2.35
C ASP A 151 -4.86 45.20 1.88
N SER A 152 -3.84 45.18 1.02
CA SER A 152 -3.22 46.39 0.47
C SER A 152 -4.14 47.16 -0.49
N ASP A 153 -4.83 46.47 -1.41
CA ASP A 153 -5.81 47.09 -2.32
C ASP A 153 -7.03 47.65 -1.58
N GLY A 154 -7.40 47.03 -0.45
CA GLY A 154 -8.48 47.51 0.42
C GLY A 154 -8.14 48.80 1.16
N GLU A 155 -6.88 49.00 1.57
CA GLU A 155 -6.40 50.22 2.21
C GLU A 155 -6.20 51.37 1.20
N GLU A 156 -5.76 51.09 -0.03
CA GLU A 156 -5.58 52.10 -1.08
C GLU A 156 -6.92 52.67 -1.58
N ALA A 157 -8.00 51.88 -1.58
CA ALA A 157 -9.33 52.32 -2.00
C ALA A 157 -10.08 53.21 -0.97
N MET A 158 -9.52 53.42 0.22
CA MET A 158 -10.11 54.23 1.31
C MET A 158 -9.45 55.60 1.54
N LEU A 159 -8.48 55.99 0.70
CA LEU A 159 -7.81 57.30 0.69
C LEU A 159 -8.26 58.18 -0.49
#